data_AF-A0A7S1E3Z5-F1
#
_entry.id   AF-A0A7S1E3Z5-F1
#
_cell.length_a   1.000
_cell.length_b   1.000
_cell.length_c   1.000
_cell.angle_alpha   90.00
_cell.angle_beta   90.00
_cell.angle_gamma   90.00
#
_symmetry.space_group_name_H-M   'P 1'
#
loop_
_entity.id
_entity.type
_entity.pdbx_description
1 polymer ?
#
loop_
_entity_poly.entity_id
_entity_poly.type
_entity_poly.pdbx_seq_one_letter_code
_entity_poly.pdbx_strand_id
1 'polypeptide(L)'
;ENTTQYLYETYPDIINPLEGVTNEHFIVWMRVAALPNFRKLYGWINQEIPEGTELQFKIVNNWEIASFKGRKSLVVSKANAFGGKNDYMGSYYFAVGWFCIAMALFFALKQSFRPRRIADPKYLRYKED
;
A
#
# COMPACT_ATOMS: atom_id res chain seq x y z
N GLU A 1 -15.03 41.98 -15.21
CA GLU A 1 -13.67 41.44 -14.94
C GLU A 1 -13.75 39.94 -15.02
N ASN A 2 -12.86 39.29 -15.77
CA ASN A 2 -12.81 37.83 -15.80
C ASN A 2 -12.21 37.33 -14.49
N THR A 3 -13.06 36.80 -13.61
CA THR A 3 -12.68 36.25 -12.29
C THR A 3 -12.17 34.82 -12.37
N THR A 4 -12.19 34.21 -13.54
CA THR A 4 -11.75 32.83 -13.77
C THR A 4 -10.36 32.83 -14.38
N GLN A 5 -9.42 32.16 -13.71
CA GLN A 5 -8.07 31.89 -14.21
C GLN A 5 -7.87 30.38 -14.32
N TYR A 6 -7.39 29.92 -15.47
CA TYR A 6 -7.16 28.51 -15.71
C TYR A 6 -5.77 28.06 -15.24
N LEU A 7 -5.66 26.78 -14.92
CA LEU A 7 -4.43 26.16 -14.46
C LEU A 7 -3.27 26.27 -15.46
N TYR A 8 -3.53 26.10 -16.76
CA TYR A 8 -2.52 26.25 -17.82
C TYR A 8 -2.02 27.70 -17.98
N GLU A 9 -2.81 28.69 -17.56
CA GLU A 9 -2.42 30.10 -17.59
C GLU A 9 -1.47 30.44 -16.43
N THR A 10 -1.64 29.75 -15.30
CA THR A 10 -0.79 29.92 -14.11
C THR A 10 0.51 29.12 -14.23
N TYR A 11 0.46 27.93 -14.84
CA TYR A 11 1.58 27.00 -14.94
C TYR A 11 1.78 26.52 -16.40
N PRO A 12 2.15 27.41 -17.32
CA PRO A 12 2.25 27.09 -18.75
C PRO A 12 3.30 26.02 -19.07
N ASP A 13 4.36 25.92 -18.26
CA ASP A 13 5.43 24.93 -18.43
C ASP A 13 5.05 23.52 -17.93
N ILE A 14 3.97 23.41 -17.14
CA ILE A 14 3.56 22.17 -16.47
C ILE A 14 2.30 21.59 -17.11
N ILE A 15 1.37 22.46 -17.52
CA ILE A 15 0.05 22.05 -18.02
C ILE A 15 -0.11 22.52 -19.45
N ASN A 16 -0.09 21.56 -20.38
CA ASN A 16 -0.34 21.83 -21.79
C ASN A 16 -1.81 22.27 -21.96
N PRO A 17 -2.11 23.43 -22.59
CA PRO A 17 -3.49 23.88 -22.80
C PRO A 17 -4.33 22.96 -23.71
N LEU A 18 -3.69 22.14 -24.55
CA LEU A 18 -4.37 21.19 -25.44
C LEU A 18 -4.83 19.92 -24.71
N GLU A 19 -4.01 19.40 -23.80
CA GLU A 19 -4.34 18.21 -23.01
C GLU A 19 -5.04 18.58 -21.69
N GLY A 20 -4.58 19.65 -21.05
CA GLY A 20 -5.12 20.19 -19.81
C GLY A 20 -5.26 19.12 -18.74
N VAL A 21 -6.50 18.90 -18.30
CA VAL A 21 -6.87 17.95 -17.24
C VAL A 21 -6.89 16.49 -17.71
N THR A 22 -6.81 16.23 -19.02
CA THR A 22 -6.80 14.87 -19.57
C THR A 22 -5.41 14.21 -19.52
N ASN A 23 -4.36 14.99 -19.21
CA ASN A 23 -3.01 14.49 -19.06
C ASN A 23 -2.91 13.47 -17.90
N GLU A 24 -2.36 12.29 -18.19
CA GLU A 24 -2.31 11.17 -17.23
C GLU A 24 -1.47 11.52 -15.99
N HIS A 25 -0.34 12.22 -16.13
CA HIS A 25 0.50 12.62 -15.01
C HIS A 25 -0.21 13.61 -14.09
N PHE A 26 -0.99 14.53 -14.67
CA PHE A 26 -1.83 15.46 -13.89
C PHE A 26 -2.89 14.69 -13.09
N ILE A 27 -3.60 13.76 -13.73
CA ILE A 27 -4.62 12.92 -13.07
C ILE A 27 -4.01 12.12 -11.90
N VAL A 28 -2.82 11.52 -12.11
CA VAL A 28 -2.09 10.80 -11.06
C VAL A 28 -1.71 11.72 -9.89
N TRP A 29 -1.33 12.96 -10.18
CA TRP A 29 -0.97 13.94 -9.16
C TRP A 29 -2.18 14.39 -8.33
N MET A 30 -3.31 14.66 -8.99
CA MET A 30 -4.55 15.12 -8.33
C MET A 30 -5.17 14.08 -7.38
N ARG A 31 -4.84 12.79 -7.53
CA ARG A 31 -5.25 11.75 -6.59
C ARG A 31 -4.46 11.83 -5.28
N VAL A 32 -4.96 12.54 -4.26
CA VAL A 32 -4.26 12.76 -2.98
C VAL A 32 -3.77 11.43 -2.35
N ALA A 33 -2.53 11.43 -1.84
CA ALA A 33 -1.96 10.28 -1.15
C ALA A 33 -2.36 10.28 0.34
N ALA A 34 -2.58 9.09 0.92
CA ALA A 34 -2.98 8.95 2.31
C ALA A 34 -1.83 9.15 3.33
N LEU A 35 -0.58 9.03 2.88
CA LEU A 35 0.62 9.04 3.71
C LEU A 35 1.64 10.05 3.16
N PRO A 36 2.52 10.62 4.01
CA PRO A 36 3.54 11.58 3.58
C PRO A 36 4.61 10.95 2.68
N ASN A 37 4.90 9.67 2.88
CA ASN A 37 5.75 8.88 1.98
C ASN A 37 4.85 8.15 0.98
N PHE A 38 4.84 8.61 -0.26
CA PHE A 38 3.98 8.04 -1.29
C PHE A 38 4.75 7.86 -2.60
N ARG A 39 4.18 7.03 -3.47
CA ARG A 39 4.67 6.79 -4.84
C ARG A 39 3.58 7.18 -5.82
N LYS A 40 4.00 7.74 -6.95
CA LYS A 40 3.12 8.08 -8.07
C LYS A 40 3.65 7.37 -9.30
N LEU A 41 2.75 6.78 -10.08
CA LEU A 41 3.12 6.15 -11.33
C LEU A 41 3.51 7.23 -12.33
N TYR A 42 4.76 7.20 -12.79
CA TYR A 42 5.20 8.07 -13.88
C TYR A 42 5.04 7.38 -15.23
N GLY A 43 5.32 6.08 -15.31
CA GLY A 43 5.15 5.32 -16.54
C GLY A 43 5.38 3.84 -16.30
N TRP A 44 5.16 3.04 -17.32
CA TRP A 44 5.31 1.60 -17.28
C TRP A 44 5.90 1.09 -18.60
N ILE A 45 6.61 -0.03 -18.52
CA ILE A 45 7.25 -0.68 -19.65
C ILE A 45 6.49 -1.98 -19.88
N ASN A 46 5.80 -2.10 -21.01
CA ASN A 46 4.96 -3.28 -21.33
C ASN A 46 5.74 -4.39 -22.05
N GLN A 47 7.04 -4.47 -21.83
CA GLN A 47 7.93 -5.45 -22.43
C GLN A 47 8.86 -6.04 -21.37
N GLU A 48 9.27 -7.28 -21.59
CA GLU A 48 10.26 -7.92 -20.73
C GLU A 48 11.62 -7.25 -20.91
N ILE A 49 12.31 -7.01 -19.79
CA ILE A 49 13.63 -6.39 -19.78
C ILE A 49 14.63 -7.49 -19.46
N PRO A 50 15.48 -7.90 -20.43
CA PRO A 50 16.50 -8.92 -20.20
C PRO A 50 17.48 -8.49 -19.11
N GLU A 51 18.04 -9.48 -18.42
CA GLU A 51 19.14 -9.24 -17.48
C GLU A 51 20.33 -8.58 -18.19
N GLY A 52 20.94 -7.59 -17.53
CA GLY A 52 22.05 -6.82 -18.08
C GLY A 52 21.64 -5.65 -18.99
N THR A 53 20.33 -5.43 -19.22
CA THR A 53 19.86 -4.25 -19.97
C THR A 53 20.13 -2.97 -19.18
N GLU A 54 20.80 -2.00 -19.81
CA GLU A 54 21.04 -0.69 -19.21
C GLU A 54 19.85 0.25 -19.44
N LEU A 55 19.27 0.76 -18.36
CA LEU A 55 18.19 1.75 -18.41
C LEU A 55 18.72 3.12 -18.02
N GLN A 56 18.69 4.06 -18.96
CA GLN A 56 19.10 5.44 -18.73
C GLN A 56 17.88 6.35 -18.62
N PHE A 57 17.81 7.12 -17.53
CA PHE A 57 16.74 8.08 -17.28
C PHE A 57 17.30 9.50 -17.24
N LYS A 58 16.91 10.33 -18.20
CA LYS A 58 17.22 11.77 -18.16
C LYS A 58 16.16 12.49 -17.34
N ILE A 59 16.53 12.95 -16.15
CA ILE A 59 15.62 13.61 -15.22
C ILE A 59 15.94 15.10 -15.16
N VAL A 60 14.93 15.94 -15.38
CA VAL A 60 15.02 17.39 -15.17
C VAL A 60 14.46 17.73 -13.78
N ASN A 61 15.27 18.40 -12.96
CA ASN A 61 14.94 18.68 -11.57
C ASN A 61 14.21 20.03 -11.43
N ASN A 62 12.90 20.05 -11.69
CA ASN A 62 12.08 21.27 -11.58
C ASN A 62 11.42 21.48 -10.21
N TRP A 63 11.35 20.44 -9.38
CA TRP A 63 10.65 20.49 -8.08
C TRP A 63 11.62 20.66 -6.92
N GLU A 64 11.68 21.85 -6.33
CA GLU A 64 12.51 22.17 -5.17
C GLU A 64 11.98 21.44 -3.92
N ILE A 65 12.87 20.80 -3.16
CA ILE A 65 12.50 19.99 -1.97
C ILE A 65 13.27 20.35 -0.70
N ALA A 66 14.30 21.20 -0.80
CA ALA A 66 15.13 21.55 0.35
C ALA A 66 14.38 22.46 1.32
N SER A 67 13.46 23.31 0.83
CA SER A 67 12.61 24.16 1.65
C SER A 67 11.82 23.39 2.72
N PHE A 68 11.34 22.19 2.40
CA PHE A 68 10.59 21.32 3.32
C PHE A 68 11.37 20.06 3.76
N LYS A 69 12.68 20.02 3.53
CA LYS A 69 13.58 18.90 3.90
C LYS A 69 13.09 17.53 3.39
N GLY A 70 12.46 17.52 2.21
CA GLY A 70 11.92 16.33 1.59
C GLY A 70 12.97 15.45 0.92
N ARG A 71 12.53 14.28 0.46
CA ARG A 71 13.31 13.39 -0.42
C ARG A 71 12.47 13.00 -1.63
N LYS A 72 13.12 12.84 -2.77
CA LYS A 72 12.50 12.30 -3.98
C LYS A 72 13.41 11.26 -4.62
N SER A 73 12.81 10.25 -5.21
CA SER A 73 13.51 9.12 -5.80
C SER A 73 12.71 8.57 -6.97
N LEU A 74 13.40 8.22 -8.07
CA LEU A 74 12.82 7.37 -9.11
C LEU A 74 12.93 5.92 -8.65
N VAL A 75 11.81 5.19 -8.71
CA VAL A 75 11.77 3.77 -8.32
C VAL A 75 11.28 2.96 -9.51
N VAL A 76 12.12 2.04 -9.98
CA VAL A 76 11.75 1.06 -10.99
C VAL A 76 11.40 -0.24 -10.28
N SER A 77 10.18 -0.75 -10.50
CA SER A 77 9.69 -1.95 -9.85
C SER A 77 8.75 -2.74 -10.74
N LYS A 78 8.82 -4.07 -10.66
CA LYS A 78 7.83 -4.96 -11.27
C LYS A 78 6.60 -5.08 -10.37
N ALA A 79 5.42 -4.97 -10.96
CA ALA A 79 4.17 -5.25 -10.26
C ALA A 79 3.93 -6.76 -10.15
N ASN A 80 3.44 -7.21 -9.00
CA ASN A 80 2.99 -8.57 -8.75
C ASN A 80 1.47 -8.58 -8.46
N ALA A 81 0.89 -9.76 -8.25
CA ALA A 81 -0.54 -9.90 -7.96
C ALA A 81 -1.02 -9.12 -6.72
N PHE A 82 -0.12 -8.82 -5.79
CA PHE A 82 -0.38 -8.05 -4.57
C PHE A 82 0.05 -6.57 -4.70
N GLY A 83 0.34 -6.11 -5.92
CA GLY A 83 0.84 -4.77 -6.22
C GLY A 83 2.37 -4.72 -6.26
N GLY A 84 3.00 -4.25 -5.19
CA GLY A 84 4.45 -4.10 -5.12
C GLY A 84 5.14 -5.14 -4.23
N LYS A 85 6.45 -5.03 -4.08
CA LYS A 85 7.17 -5.78 -3.03
C LYS A 85 6.69 -5.32 -1.65
N ASN A 86 6.06 -6.22 -0.90
CA ASN A 86 5.58 -5.98 0.46
C ASN A 86 5.69 -7.26 1.32
N ASP A 87 6.81 -7.39 2.02
CA ASP A 87 7.10 -8.59 2.83
C ASP A 87 6.32 -8.61 4.16
N TYR A 88 5.70 -7.48 4.54
CA TYR A 88 4.92 -7.38 5.77
C TYR A 88 3.64 -8.21 5.72
N MET A 89 2.94 -8.25 4.59
CA MET A 89 1.70 -9.04 4.47
C MET A 89 1.94 -10.51 4.79
N GLY A 90 2.98 -11.11 4.21
CA GLY A 90 3.35 -12.51 4.48
C GLY A 90 3.67 -12.74 5.96
N SER A 91 4.44 -11.83 6.56
CA SER A 91 4.80 -11.91 7.98
C SER A 91 3.57 -11.89 8.90
N TYR A 92 2.56 -11.06 8.60
CA TYR A 92 1.31 -11.04 9.37
C TYR A 92 0.53 -12.35 9.26
N TYR A 93 0.44 -12.94 8.06
CA TYR A 93 -0.22 -14.23 7.89
C TYR A 93 0.48 -15.35 8.69
N PHE A 94 1.82 -15.38 8.67
CA PHE A 94 2.57 -16.33 9.48
C PHE A 94 2.37 -16.12 10.98
N ALA A 95 2.37 -14.87 11.45
CA ALA A 95 2.14 -14.56 12.86
C ALA A 95 0.76 -15.05 13.34
N VAL A 96 -0.29 -14.79 12.55
CA VAL A 96 -1.64 -15.28 12.85
C VAL A 96 -1.71 -16.81 12.78
N GLY A 97 -1.06 -17.42 11.78
CA GLY A 97 -0.98 -18.88 11.66
C GLY A 97 -0.33 -19.55 12.87
N TRP A 98 0.80 -19.01 13.35
CA TRP A 98 1.48 -19.50 14.56
C TRP A 98 0.64 -19.33 15.81
N PHE A 99 -0.06 -18.20 15.94
CA PHE A 99 -1.00 -17.98 17.04
C PHE A 99 -2.13 -19.02 17.04
N CYS A 100 -2.74 -19.30 15.89
CA CYS A 100 -3.79 -20.31 15.77
C CYS A 100 -3.30 -21.71 16.11
N ILE A 101 -2.09 -22.10 15.64
CA ILE A 101 -1.49 -23.40 15.95
C ILE A 101 -1.21 -23.51 17.46
N ALA A 102 -0.65 -22.47 18.08
CA ALA A 102 -0.40 -22.45 19.51
C ALA A 102 -1.70 -22.62 20.33
N MET A 103 -2.78 -21.94 19.93
CA MET A 103 -4.10 -22.08 20.56
C MET A 103 -4.69 -23.48 20.35
N ALA A 104 -4.59 -24.04 19.15
CA ALA A 104 -5.06 -25.39 18.87
C ALA A 104 -4.32 -26.43 19.73
N LEU A 105 -2.99 -26.34 19.83
CA LEU A 105 -2.18 -27.20 20.68
C LEU A 105 -2.55 -27.01 22.16
N PHE A 106 -2.70 -25.77 22.63
CA PHE A 106 -3.10 -25.50 24.01
C PHE A 106 -4.45 -26.17 24.36
N PHE A 107 -5.47 -26.01 23.51
CA PHE A 107 -6.77 -26.64 23.73
C PHE A 107 -6.71 -28.17 23.62
N ALA A 108 -5.97 -28.71 22.65
CA ALA A 108 -5.79 -30.14 22.47
C ALA A 108 -5.09 -30.78 23.68
N LEU A 109 -4.00 -30.17 24.17
CA LEU A 109 -3.28 -30.64 25.35
C LEU A 109 -4.17 -30.55 26.60
N LYS A 110 -4.89 -29.43 26.79
CA LYS A 110 -5.85 -29.30 27.89
C LYS A 110 -6.91 -30.40 27.87
N GLN A 111 -7.50 -30.66 26.70
CA GLN A 111 -8.52 -31.69 26.53
C GLN A 111 -7.96 -33.10 26.76
N SER A 112 -6.71 -33.36 26.36
CA SER A 112 -6.05 -34.66 26.55
C SER A 112 -5.70 -34.92 28.02
N PHE A 113 -5.13 -33.94 28.73
CA PHE A 113 -4.72 -34.12 30.13
C PHE A 113 -5.88 -34.00 31.12
N ARG A 114 -6.85 -33.11 30.87
CA ARG A 114 -7.99 -32.83 31.76
C ARG A 114 -9.30 -32.79 30.96
N PRO A 115 -9.71 -33.90 30.32
CA PRO A 115 -10.96 -33.93 29.56
C PRO A 115 -12.13 -33.64 30.50
N ARG A 116 -12.89 -32.59 30.19
CA ARG A 116 -14.15 -32.31 30.88
C ARG A 116 -15.25 -33.16 30.25
N ARG A 117 -16.10 -33.76 31.08
CA ARG A 117 -17.32 -34.43 30.61
C ARG A 117 -18.27 -33.39 30.00
N ILE A 118 -18.69 -33.63 28.76
CA ILE A 118 -19.67 -32.78 28.07
C ILE A 118 -20.99 -32.85 28.84
N ALA A 119 -21.65 -31.70 29.04
CA ALA A 119 -22.93 -31.57 29.75
C ALA A 119 -22.95 -32.06 31.22
N ASP A 120 -21.86 -31.87 31.97
CA ASP A 120 -21.81 -32.20 33.40
C ASP A 120 -22.76 -31.31 34.24
N PRO A 121 -23.81 -31.88 34.89
CA PRO A 121 -24.79 -31.13 35.68
C PRO A 121 -24.21 -30.38 36.87
N LYS A 122 -23.02 -30.80 37.35
CA LYS A 122 -22.34 -30.17 38.50
C LYS A 122 -22.02 -28.69 38.28
N TYR A 123 -21.92 -28.25 37.02
CA TYR A 123 -21.63 -26.86 36.67
C TYR A 123 -22.88 -26.06 36.29
N LEU A 124 -24.07 -26.66 36.32
CA LEU A 124 -25.32 -25.94 36.11
C LEU A 124 -25.60 -25.05 37.33
N ARG A 125 -25.83 -23.77 37.10
CA ARG A 125 -26.28 -22.81 38.11
C ARG A 125 -27.74 -22.51 37.83
N TYR A 126 -28.60 -22.75 38.81
CA TYR A 126 -30.00 -22.37 38.72
C TYR A 126 -30.15 -20.89 39.06
N LYS A 127 -31.17 -20.25 38.47
CA LYS A 127 -31.54 -18.88 38.81
C LYS A 127 -32.21 -18.94 40.20
N GLU A 128 -31.76 -18.10 41.12
CA GLU A 128 -32.48 -17.87 42.37
C GLU A 128 -33.67 -16.94 42.06
N ASP A 129 -34.85 -17.27 42.59
CA ASP A 129 -36.09 -16.50 42.43
C ASP A 129 -36.09 -15.22 43.28
#